data_AF-A0A7I8V565-F1
#
_entry.id   AF-A0A7I8V565-F1
#
_cell.length_a   1.000
_cell.length_b   1.000
_cell.length_c   1.000
_cell.angle_alpha   90.00
_cell.angle_beta   90.00
_cell.angle_gamma   90.00
#
_symmetry.space_group_name_H-M   'P 1'
#
loop_
_entity.id
_entity.type
_entity.pdbx_description
1 polymer ?
#
loop_
_entity_poly.entity_id
_entity_poly.type
_entity_poly.pdbx_seq_one_letter_code
_entity_poly.pdbx_strand_id
1 'polypeptide(L)'
;MTSMNKFSDNFLNSLAEQYNSTAQIVEDNFVLVHIYFSAMIRSDTIEKAAYNWLALLSDVGGAFGLALGATILTIFELIDGLVIILIRYCDNFKRKGKVEIVHHH
;
A
#
# COMPACT_ATOMS: atom_id res chain seq x y z
N MET A 1 52.61 -21.57 27.71
CA MET A 1 51.31 -20.87 27.63
C MET A 1 50.66 -21.41 26.38
N THR A 2 50.07 -22.60 26.47
CA THR A 2 49.69 -23.43 25.32
C THR A 2 48.19 -23.71 25.44
N SER A 3 47.43 -23.20 24.48
CA SER A 3 45.97 -23.14 24.48
C SER A 3 45.34 -24.55 24.38
N MET A 4 44.18 -24.72 25.03
CA MET A 4 43.56 -26.01 25.36
C MET A 4 42.59 -26.53 24.28
N ASN A 5 43.03 -27.01 23.10
CA ASN A 5 42.12 -27.74 22.18
C ASN A 5 42.83 -28.75 21.27
N LYS A 6 42.87 -30.04 21.68
CA LYS A 6 43.46 -31.15 20.91
C LYS A 6 42.86 -31.37 19.52
N PHE A 7 41.62 -30.95 19.30
CA PHE A 7 40.98 -31.00 18.00
C PHE A 7 41.58 -29.99 17.02
N SER A 8 41.90 -28.78 17.50
CA SER A 8 42.54 -27.73 16.70
C SER A 8 43.92 -28.16 16.26
N ASP A 9 44.72 -28.70 17.18
CA ASP A 9 46.10 -29.14 16.89
C ASP A 9 46.11 -30.25 15.81
N ASN A 10 45.22 -31.23 15.93
CA ASN A 10 45.11 -32.31 14.95
C ASN A 10 44.63 -31.81 13.57
N PHE A 11 43.74 -30.82 13.54
CA PHE A 11 43.28 -30.19 12.29
C PHE A 11 44.39 -29.35 11.64
N LEU A 12 45.08 -28.52 12.41
CA LEU A 12 46.20 -27.69 11.94
C LEU A 12 47.36 -28.54 11.41
N ASN A 13 47.67 -29.65 12.07
CA ASN A 13 48.66 -30.61 11.59
C ASN A 13 48.25 -31.23 10.25
N SER A 14 46.97 -31.55 10.05
CA SER A 14 46.47 -32.09 8.77
C SER A 14 46.52 -31.07 7.63
N LEU A 15 46.29 -29.78 7.94
CA LEU A 15 46.38 -28.70 6.95
C LEU A 15 47.84 -28.36 6.61
N ALA A 16 48.74 -28.38 7.59
CA ALA A 16 50.16 -28.14 7.38
C ALA A 16 50.82 -29.22 6.51
N GLU A 17 50.39 -30.49 6.68
CA GLU A 17 50.85 -31.61 5.86
C GLU A 17 50.33 -31.53 4.42
N GLN A 18 49.10 -31.05 4.22
CA GLN A 18 48.51 -30.89 2.88
C GLN A 18 49.08 -29.69 2.10
N TYR A 19 49.48 -28.61 2.77
CA TYR A 19 50.02 -27.39 2.15
C TYR A 19 51.56 -27.35 2.08
N ASN A 20 52.23 -28.45 2.48
CA ASN A 20 53.68 -28.67 2.44
C ASN A 20 54.50 -27.48 2.99
N SER A 21 53.99 -26.82 4.02
CA SER A 21 54.57 -25.62 4.63
C SER A 21 54.53 -25.74 6.15
N THR A 22 55.61 -25.29 6.81
CA THR A 22 55.87 -25.47 8.24
C THR A 22 54.69 -24.99 9.09
N ALA A 23 54.24 -25.83 10.03
CA ALA A 23 53.04 -25.64 10.87
C ALA A 23 52.96 -24.24 11.54
N GLN A 24 54.10 -23.60 11.77
CA GLN A 24 54.20 -22.24 12.32
C GLN A 24 53.64 -21.13 11.43
N ILE A 25 53.68 -21.25 10.09
CA ILE A 25 53.18 -20.19 9.17
C ILE A 25 51.67 -20.27 8.99
N VAL A 26 51.12 -21.49 9.09
CA VAL A 26 49.69 -21.77 8.97
C VAL A 26 48.95 -21.25 10.21
N GLU A 27 49.56 -21.34 11.38
CA GLU A 27 48.97 -20.86 12.65
C GLU A 27 48.78 -19.33 12.66
N ASP A 28 49.72 -18.57 12.09
CA ASP A 28 49.68 -17.10 12.13
C ASP A 28 48.72 -16.46 11.10
N ASN A 29 48.32 -17.18 10.05
CA ASN A 29 47.54 -16.59 8.93
C ASN A 29 46.17 -17.25 8.68
N PHE A 30 45.82 -18.35 9.35
CA PHE A 30 44.51 -18.98 9.17
C PHE A 30 43.46 -18.31 10.04
N VAL A 31 42.54 -17.59 9.40
CA VAL A 31 41.29 -17.12 10.02
C VAL A 31 40.18 -18.12 9.70
N LEU A 32 39.71 -18.84 10.72
CA LEU A 32 38.61 -19.79 10.63
C LEU A 32 37.27 -19.04 10.80
N VAL A 33 36.58 -18.75 9.71
CA VAL A 33 35.27 -18.08 9.74
C VAL A 33 34.17 -19.12 9.68
N HIS A 34 33.50 -19.34 10.80
CA HIS A 34 32.29 -20.15 10.82
C HIS A 34 31.05 -19.26 10.59
N ILE A 35 30.42 -19.43 9.43
CA ILE A 35 29.20 -18.71 9.06
C ILE A 35 27.99 -19.56 9.47
N TYR A 36 27.23 -19.07 10.45
CA TYR A 36 25.96 -19.67 10.87
C TYR A 36 24.83 -18.64 10.73
N PHE A 37 23.61 -19.10 10.45
CA PHE A 37 22.43 -18.23 10.52
C PHE A 37 22.06 -18.02 12.01
N SER A 38 22.10 -16.78 12.49
CA SER A 38 21.77 -16.44 13.90
C SER A 38 20.31 -16.70 14.28
N ALA A 39 19.43 -16.89 13.30
CA ALA A 39 18.04 -17.29 13.46
C ALA A 39 17.53 -17.95 12.17
N MET A 40 16.56 -18.87 12.26
CA MET A 40 15.79 -19.40 11.12
C MET A 40 14.79 -18.36 10.60
N ILE A 41 15.25 -17.12 10.42
CA ILE A 41 14.43 -16.02 9.93
C ILE A 41 15.23 -15.41 8.79
N ARG A 42 15.06 -16.00 7.61
CA ARG A 42 15.47 -15.39 6.35
C ARG A 42 14.46 -14.29 6.06
N SER A 43 14.92 -13.03 6.09
CA SER A 43 14.12 -11.88 5.67
C SER A 43 14.02 -11.89 4.14
N ASP A 44 13.01 -12.56 3.60
CA ASP A 44 12.62 -12.38 2.21
C ASP A 44 12.04 -10.97 2.07
N THR A 45 12.87 -10.01 1.62
CA THR A 45 12.38 -8.71 1.17
C THR A 45 11.71 -8.94 -0.17
N ILE A 46 10.49 -9.47 -0.14
CA ILE A 46 9.60 -9.46 -1.28
C ILE A 46 9.40 -7.97 -1.61
N GLU A 47 9.89 -7.51 -2.76
CA GLU A 47 9.46 -6.24 -3.35
C GLU A 47 7.96 -6.36 -3.63
N LYS A 48 7.15 -6.12 -2.60
CA LYS A 48 5.73 -5.90 -2.76
C LYS A 48 5.64 -4.57 -3.50
N ALA A 49 5.34 -4.60 -4.80
CA ALA A 49 5.01 -3.41 -5.55
C ALA A 49 4.02 -2.59 -4.71
N ALA A 50 4.45 -1.41 -4.24
CA ALA A 50 3.68 -0.57 -3.31
C ALA A 50 2.36 -0.07 -3.92
N TYR A 51 2.13 -0.37 -5.20
CA TYR A 51 0.94 -0.08 -5.95
C TYR A 51 0.51 -1.33 -6.73
N ASN A 52 -0.40 -2.09 -6.13
CA ASN A 52 -1.08 -3.15 -6.86
C ASN A 52 -2.00 -2.50 -7.91
N TRP A 53 -2.23 -3.15 -9.06
CA TRP A 53 -3.12 -2.62 -10.11
C TRP A 53 -4.50 -2.20 -9.57
N LEU A 54 -4.97 -2.90 -8.53
CA LEU A 54 -6.22 -2.57 -7.84
C LEU A 54 -6.17 -1.22 -7.09
N ALA A 55 -5.03 -0.84 -6.51
CA ALA A 55 -4.87 0.45 -5.85
C ALA A 55 -4.93 1.60 -6.88
N LEU A 56 -4.29 1.40 -8.05
CA LEU A 56 -4.36 2.33 -9.18
C LEU A 56 -5.80 2.54 -9.65
N LEU A 57 -6.51 1.44 -9.85
CA LEU A 57 -7.89 1.49 -10.31
C LEU A 57 -8.83 2.08 -9.25
N SER A 58 -8.56 1.84 -7.96
CA SER A 58 -9.33 2.41 -6.85
C SER A 58 -9.24 3.93 -6.81
N ASP A 59 -8.04 4.49 -6.97
CA ASP A 59 -7.85 5.95 -6.93
C ASP A 59 -8.51 6.63 -8.15
N VAL A 60 -8.32 6.03 -9.33
CA VAL A 60 -8.91 6.51 -10.58
C VAL A 60 -10.43 6.38 -10.57
N GLY A 61 -10.95 5.21 -10.21
CA GLY A 61 -12.38 4.92 -10.11
C GLY A 61 -13.07 5.75 -9.03
N GLY A 62 -12.38 6.03 -7.91
CA GLY A 62 -12.88 6.92 -6.86
C GLY A 62 -13.05 8.36 -7.36
N ALA A 63 -12.04 8.92 -8.02
CA ALA A 63 -12.11 10.28 -8.55
C ALA A 63 -13.19 10.43 -9.64
N PHE A 64 -13.24 9.49 -10.59
CA PHE A 64 -14.27 9.49 -11.63
C PHE A 64 -15.68 9.21 -11.07
N GLY A 65 -15.79 8.31 -10.09
CA GLY A 65 -17.05 8.01 -9.41
C GLY A 65 -17.61 9.22 -8.66
N LEU A 66 -16.75 10.00 -7.99
CA LEU A 66 -17.16 11.26 -7.37
C LEU A 66 -17.55 12.31 -8.39
N ALA A 67 -16.79 12.47 -9.47
CA ALA A 67 -17.10 13.43 -10.53
C ALA A 67 -18.45 13.13 -11.20
N LEU A 68 -18.69 11.86 -11.57
CA LEU A 68 -19.96 11.43 -12.18
C LEU A 68 -21.11 11.39 -11.15
N GLY A 69 -20.81 11.07 -9.89
CA GLY A 69 -21.77 11.15 -8.79
C GLY A 69 -22.25 12.57 -8.54
N ALA A 70 -21.36 13.56 -8.64
CA ALA A 70 -21.75 14.97 -8.52
C ALA A 70 -22.65 15.40 -9.69
N THR A 71 -22.34 15.00 -10.92
CA THR A 71 -23.17 15.38 -12.08
C THR A 71 -24.55 14.74 -12.06
N ILE A 72 -24.68 13.48 -11.62
CA ILE A 72 -26.01 12.84 -11.48
C ILE A 72 -26.85 13.56 -10.40
N LEU A 73 -26.24 13.98 -9.28
CA LEU A 73 -26.92 14.76 -8.25
C LEU A 73 -27.40 16.10 -8.79
N THR A 74 -26.59 16.79 -9.61
CA THR A 74 -27.01 18.03 -10.27
C THR A 74 -28.23 17.83 -11.18
N ILE A 75 -28.31 16.70 -11.90
CA ILE A 75 -29.49 16.39 -12.73
C ILE A 75 -30.73 16.20 -11.86
N PHE A 76 -30.62 15.46 -10.75
CA PHE A 76 -31.72 15.32 -9.79
C PHE A 76 -32.16 16.67 -9.22
N GLU A 77 -31.21 17.52 -8.85
CA GLU A 77 -31.49 18.87 -8.34
C GLU A 77 -32.23 19.74 -9.36
N LEU A 78 -31.88 19.64 -10.65
CA LEU A 78 -32.62 20.32 -11.72
C LEU A 78 -34.05 19.82 -11.86
N ILE A 79 -34.28 18.50 -11.76
CA ILE A 79 -35.62 17.90 -11.84
C ILE A 79 -36.47 18.38 -10.67
N ASP A 80 -35.97 18.25 -9.44
CA ASP A 80 -36.69 18.66 -8.23
C ASP A 80 -36.95 20.17 -8.23
N GLY A 81 -35.98 20.97 -8.66
CA GLY A 81 -36.12 22.41 -8.84
C GLY A 81 -37.23 22.79 -9.82
N LEU A 82 -37.28 22.12 -10.99
CA LEU A 82 -38.34 22.35 -11.98
C LEU A 82 -39.72 21.97 -11.45
N VAL A 83 -39.86 20.83 -10.77
CA VAL A 83 -41.14 20.39 -10.18
C VAL A 83 -41.64 21.42 -9.16
N ILE A 84 -40.77 21.91 -8.27
CA ILE A 84 -41.14 22.93 -7.28
C ILE A 84 -41.59 24.23 -7.96
N ILE A 85 -40.87 24.68 -8.98
CA ILE A 85 -41.22 25.88 -9.74
C ILE A 85 -42.59 25.72 -10.42
N LEU A 86 -42.85 24.57 -11.06
CA LEU A 86 -44.13 24.29 -11.71
C LEU A 86 -45.28 24.28 -10.71
N ILE A 87 -45.11 23.64 -9.55
CA ILE A 87 -46.13 23.66 -8.48
C ILE A 87 -46.42 25.09 -8.04
N ARG A 88 -45.37 25.88 -7.75
CA ARG A 88 -45.52 27.29 -7.36
C ARG A 88 -46.18 28.13 -8.45
N TYR A 89 -45.88 27.87 -9.72
CA TYR A 89 -46.50 28.58 -10.83
C TYR A 89 -48.01 28.29 -10.90
N CYS A 90 -48.40 27.02 -10.79
CA CYS A 90 -49.80 26.58 -10.73
C CYS A 90 -50.56 27.19 -9.54
N ASP A 91 -49.93 27.24 -8.37
CA ASP A 91 -50.53 27.86 -7.18
C ASP A 91 -50.74 29.36 -7.34
N ASN A 92 -49.76 30.07 -7.91
CA ASN A 92 -49.87 31.50 -8.19
C ASN A 92 -50.96 31.78 -9.23
N PHE A 93 -51.11 30.92 -10.24
CA PHE A 93 -52.17 31.05 -11.25
C PHE A 93 -53.56 30.86 -10.64
N LYS A 94 -53.75 29.84 -9.78
CA LYS A 94 -55.01 29.66 -9.04
C LYS A 94 -55.35 30.85 -8.14
N ARG A 95 -54.35 31.49 -7.52
CA ARG A 95 -54.57 32.68 -6.68
C ARG A 95 -55.01 33.90 -7.50
N LYS A 96 -54.41 34.16 -8.66
CA LYS A 96 -54.80 35.28 -9.53
C LYS A 96 -56.26 35.16 -9.99
N GLY A 97 -56.66 33.98 -10.44
CA GLY A 97 -58.04 33.73 -10.84
C GLY A 97 -59.05 33.92 -9.69
N LYS A 98 -58.70 33.59 -8.45
CA LYS A 98 -59.61 33.76 -7.30
C LYS A 98 -59.78 35.22 -6.85
N VAL A 99 -58.74 36.04 -6.95
CA VAL A 99 -58.80 37.48 -6.58
C VAL A 99 -59.62 38.27 -7.59
N GLU A 100 -59.52 37.95 -8.88
CA GLU A 100 -60.24 38.63 -9.94
C GLU A 100 -61.77 38.43 -9.85
N ILE A 101 -62.22 37.25 -9.40
CA ILE A 101 -63.65 36.95 -9.24
C ILE A 101 -64.25 37.66 -8.00
N VAL A 102 -63.46 37.86 -6.94
CA VAL A 102 -63.93 38.53 -5.70
C VAL A 102 -64.03 40.04 -5.87
N HIS A 103 -63.21 40.65 -6.73
CA HIS A 103 -63.22 42.10 -6.92
C HIS A 103 -64.37 42.60 -7.83
N HIS A 104 -65.09 41.68 -8.47
CA HIS A 104 -66.16 41.96 -9.43
C HIS A 104 -67.57 41.65 -8.91
N HIS A 105 -67.71 41.34 -7.60
CA HIS A 105 -68.98 41.20 -6.89
C HIS A 105 -69.13 42.30 -5.83
#